data_AF-H8GMR4-F1
#
_entry.id   AF-H8GMR4-F1
#
_cell.length_a   1.000
_cell.length_b   1.000
_cell.length_c   1.000
_cell.angle_alpha   90.00
_cell.angle_beta   90.00
_cell.angle_gamma   90.00
#
_symmetry.space_group_name_H-M   'P 1'
#
loop_
_entity.id
_entity.type
_entity.pdbx_description
1 polymer ?
#
loop_
_entity_poly.entity_id
_entity_poly.type
_entity_poly.pdbx_seq_one_letter_code
_entity_poly.pdbx_strand_id
1 'polypeptide(L)'
;MINDLLFVYGTLRRGSRHPLARLLAENAEWLGFAYFSGRLFDLGAYPGAVPSGDPAHRVRGELYRLDDPAAILPLLDRYEEFGEEFPEPNEFIRSLQAVRFKGCALKAWIYLYNWPTGNLTVPGQNHSHKLK
;
A
#
# COMPACT_ATOMS: atom_id res chain seq x y z
N MET A 1 21.57 4.96 -3.71
CA MET A 1 20.51 5.86 -3.21
C MET A 1 19.31 5.00 -2.87
N ILE A 2 18.92 5.00 -1.60
CA ILE A 2 17.66 4.38 -1.15
C ILE A 2 16.53 5.31 -1.57
N ASN A 3 15.45 4.77 -2.13
CA ASN A 3 14.28 5.57 -2.47
C ASN A 3 13.58 6.00 -1.18
N ASP A 4 13.45 7.30 -0.97
CA ASP A 4 12.82 7.92 0.22
C ASP A 4 11.30 8.06 0.10
N LEU A 5 10.72 7.82 -1.07
CA LEU A 5 9.28 7.95 -1.27
C LEU A 5 8.54 6.67 -0.84
N LEU A 6 7.47 6.84 -0.07
CA LEU A 6 6.54 5.80 0.38
C LEU A 6 5.11 6.15 -0.04
N PHE A 7 4.42 5.22 -0.69
CA PHE A 7 3.03 5.33 -1.07
C PHE A 7 2.15 4.47 -0.18
N VAL A 8 1.15 5.11 0.44
CA VAL A 8 0.25 4.49 1.41
C VAL A 8 -1.20 4.58 0.94
N TYR A 9 -1.92 3.47 0.90
CA TYR A 9 -3.30 3.42 0.38
C TYR A 9 -4.36 2.95 1.38
N GLY A 10 -3.96 2.47 2.57
CA GLY A 10 -4.84 1.81 3.54
C GLY A 10 -4.79 2.39 4.96
N THR A 11 -4.66 1.52 5.95
CA THR A 11 -4.75 1.81 7.40
C THR A 11 -3.63 2.70 7.94
N LEU A 12 -2.53 2.85 7.21
CA LEU A 12 -1.40 3.72 7.57
C LEU A 12 -1.63 5.21 7.21
N ARG A 13 -2.82 5.57 6.72
CA ARG A 13 -3.18 6.96 6.40
C ARG A 13 -3.25 7.86 7.63
N ARG A 14 -3.05 9.16 7.40
CA ARG A 14 -3.12 10.19 8.44
C ARG A 14 -4.50 10.21 9.11
N GLY A 15 -4.52 10.07 10.43
CA GLY A 15 -5.75 10.04 11.23
C GLY A 15 -6.12 8.65 11.79
N SER A 16 -5.43 7.59 11.36
CA SER A 16 -5.52 6.30 12.03
C SER A 16 -4.98 6.38 13.45
N ARG A 17 -5.61 5.68 14.40
CA ARG A 17 -5.14 5.55 15.79
C ARG A 17 -3.88 4.69 15.93
N HIS A 18 -3.29 4.25 14.82
CA HIS A 18 -2.17 3.34 14.79
C HIS A 18 -0.86 4.07 15.13
N PRO A 19 0.01 3.53 16.00
CA PRO A 19 1.30 4.13 16.36
C PRO A 19 2.20 4.44 15.15
N LEU A 20 2.15 3.61 14.10
CA LEU A 20 2.93 3.83 12.88
C LEU A 20 2.43 4.99 12.03
N ALA A 21 1.13 5.29 12.07
CA ALA A 21 0.61 6.49 11.40
C ALA A 21 1.13 7.76 12.09
N ARG A 22 1.35 7.72 13.42
CA ARG A 22 2.04 8.80 14.14
C ARG A 22 3.51 8.86 13.79
N LEU A 23 4.20 7.71 13.81
CA LEU A 23 5.62 7.65 13.44
C LEU A 23 5.86 8.21 12.04
N LEU A 24 5.04 7.85 11.05
CA LEU A 24 5.08 8.42 9.71
C LEU A 24 4.77 9.92 9.71
N ALA A 25 3.80 10.38 10.50
CA ALA A 25 3.50 11.80 10.60
C ALA A 25 4.64 12.62 11.23
N GLU A 26 5.46 12.00 12.09
CA GLU A 26 6.60 12.63 12.77
C GLU A 26 7.91 12.53 11.98
N ASN A 27 8.11 11.46 11.20
CA ASN A 27 9.37 11.14 10.52
C ASN A 27 9.24 11.10 8.99
N ALA A 28 8.11 11.54 8.44
CA ALA A 28 7.92 11.66 7.00
C ALA A 28 7.13 12.92 6.64
N GLU A 29 7.51 13.52 5.52
CA GLU A 29 6.81 14.66 4.96
C GLU A 29 5.67 14.17 4.06
N TRP A 30 4.43 14.57 4.36
CA TRP A 30 3.31 14.32 3.46
C TRP A 30 3.40 15.23 2.23
N LEU A 31 3.55 14.63 1.04
CA LEU A 31 3.65 15.37 -0.22
C LEU A 31 2.28 15.64 -0.85
N GLY A 32 1.34 14.71 -0.68
CA GLY A 32 -0.02 14.82 -1.21
C GLY A 32 -0.63 13.51 -1.67
N PHE A 33 -1.77 13.59 -2.36
CA PHE A 33 -2.41 12.42 -2.95
C PHE A 33 -1.72 11.98 -4.25
N ALA A 34 -1.56 10.67 -4.41
CA ALA A 34 -1.02 10.02 -5.59
C ALA A 34 -1.89 8.82 -6.02
N TYR A 35 -1.59 8.28 -7.21
CA TYR A 35 -2.30 7.13 -7.77
C TYR A 35 -1.35 6.02 -8.18
N PHE A 36 -1.64 4.80 -7.75
CA PHE A 36 -0.95 3.59 -8.19
C PHE A 36 -1.80 2.83 -9.20
N SER A 37 -1.19 2.29 -10.27
CA SER A 37 -1.88 1.45 -11.25
C SER A 37 -2.06 0.04 -10.70
N GLY A 38 -3.21 -0.21 -10.10
CA GLY A 38 -3.50 -1.44 -9.37
C GLY A 38 -4.95 -1.57 -8.97
N ARG A 39 -5.31 -2.76 -8.51
CA ARG A 39 -6.61 -3.03 -7.90
C ARG A 39 -6.51 -3.03 -6.40
N LEU A 40 -7.47 -2.39 -5.76
CA LEU A 40 -7.67 -2.47 -4.32
C LEU A 40 -8.71 -3.55 -4.05
N PHE A 41 -8.42 -4.45 -3.12
CA PHE A 41 -9.33 -5.46 -2.62
C PHE A 41 -9.68 -5.14 -1.18
N ASP A 42 -10.90 -5.47 -0.77
CA ASP A 42 -11.34 -5.39 0.61
C ASP A 42 -11.07 -6.75 1.29
N LEU A 43 -10.18 -6.76 2.29
CA LEU A 43 -9.85 -7.96 3.07
C LEU A 43 -10.69 -8.01 4.36
N GLY A 44 -11.74 -7.19 4.49
CA GLY A 44 -12.55 -7.02 5.69
C GLY A 44 -11.92 -6.08 6.72
N ALA A 45 -10.74 -6.42 7.25
CA ALA A 45 -10.09 -5.62 8.29
C ALA A 45 -9.24 -4.46 7.73
N TYR A 46 -8.68 -4.63 6.54
CA TYR A 46 -7.84 -3.65 5.84
C TYR A 46 -7.92 -3.88 4.34
N PRO A 47 -7.62 -2.87 3.51
CA PRO A 47 -7.59 -3.05 2.07
C PRO A 47 -6.23 -3.58 1.60
N GLY A 48 -6.21 -4.44 0.58
CA GLY A 48 -5.00 -4.97 -0.05
C GLY A 48 -4.87 -4.54 -1.50
N ALA A 49 -3.75 -3.92 -1.89
CA ALA A 49 -3.53 -3.53 -3.28
C ALA A 49 -2.67 -4.56 -4.04
N VAL A 50 -3.05 -4.84 -5.28
CA VAL A 50 -2.26 -5.66 -6.21
C VAL A 50 -1.97 -4.89 -7.50
N PRO A 51 -0.83 -5.12 -8.15
CA PRO A 51 -0.51 -4.49 -9.42
C PRO A 51 -1.49 -4.90 -10.52
N SER A 52 -1.82 -3.98 -11.42
CA SER A 52 -2.65 -4.26 -12.59
C SER A 52 -2.14 -3.53 -13.81
N GLY A 53 -2.12 -4.21 -14.96
CA GLY A 53 -1.78 -3.61 -16.25
C GLY A 53 -2.93 -2.80 -16.88
N ASP A 54 -4.12 -2.82 -16.28
CA ASP A 54 -5.28 -2.11 -16.80
C ASP A 54 -5.26 -0.63 -16.33
N PRO A 55 -5.26 0.36 -17.25
CA PRO A 55 -5.22 1.78 -16.91
C PRO A 55 -6.48 2.30 -16.20
N ALA A 56 -7.59 1.54 -16.21
CA ALA A 56 -8.80 1.83 -15.46
C ALA A 56 -8.65 1.49 -13.96
N HIS A 57 -7.76 0.55 -13.61
CA HIS A 57 -7.50 0.18 -12.23
C HIS A 57 -6.51 1.15 -11.59
N ARG A 58 -7.03 2.03 -10.71
CA ARG A 58 -6.24 3.02 -10.00
C ARG A 58 -6.54 3.00 -8.51
N VAL A 59 -5.51 2.78 -7.71
CA VAL A 59 -5.57 2.91 -6.26
C VAL A 59 -5.15 4.33 -5.89
N ARG A 60 -6.07 5.09 -5.29
CA ARG A 60 -5.75 6.39 -4.70
C ARG A 60 -5.06 6.17 -3.36
N GLY A 61 -3.97 6.90 -3.11
CA GLY A 61 -3.23 6.86 -1.84
C GLY A 61 -2.58 8.20 -1.52
N GLU A 62 -1.80 8.20 -0.46
CA GLU A 62 -1.00 9.32 0.03
C GLU A 62 0.48 9.02 -0.26
N LEU A 63 1.20 10.03 -0.70
CA LEU A 63 2.63 9.97 -0.93
C LEU A 63 3.35 10.69 0.20
N TYR A 64 4.30 10.00 0.82
CA TYR A 64 5.16 10.49 1.88
C TYR A 64 6.61 10.45 1.42
N ARG A 65 7.40 11.42 1.88
CA ARG A 65 8.86 11.40 1.80
C ARG A 65 9.42 11.08 3.17
N LEU A 66 10.05 9.93 3.31
CA LEU A 66 10.69 9.47 4.53
C LEU A 66 11.97 10.28 4.78
N ASP A 67 12.15 10.75 6.02
CA ASP A 67 13.38 11.45 6.42
C ASP A 67 14.56 10.47 6.51
N ASP A 68 14.34 9.32 7.15
CA ASP A 68 15.29 8.21 7.22
C ASP A 68 14.63 6.89 6.76
N PRO A 69 14.68 6.56 5.45
CA PRO A 69 14.07 5.34 4.95
C PRO A 69 14.73 4.08 5.53
N ALA A 70 16.02 4.11 5.90
CA ALA A 70 16.70 2.95 6.44
C ALA A 70 16.22 2.59 7.85
N ALA A 71 15.80 3.57 8.65
CA ALA A 71 15.22 3.37 9.97
C ALA A 71 13.71 3.09 9.92
N ILE A 72 12.97 3.74 9.02
CA ILE A 72 11.50 3.66 8.99
C ILE A 72 11.00 2.40 8.27
N LEU A 73 11.64 2.03 7.17
CA LEU A 73 11.21 0.90 6.36
C LEU A 73 11.20 -0.45 7.12
N PRO A 74 12.21 -0.81 7.95
CA PRO A 74 12.16 -2.04 8.76
C PRO A 74 11.03 -2.06 9.79
N LEU A 75 10.61 -0.89 10.31
CA LEU A 75 9.49 -0.79 11.24
C LEU A 75 8.16 -1.07 10.54
N LEU A 76 8.02 -0.59 9.30
CA LEU A 76 6.87 -0.88 8.43
C LEU A 76 6.87 -2.35 7.99
N ASP A 77 8.03 -2.90 7.65
CA ASP A 77 8.19 -4.31 7.27
C ASP A 77 7.67 -5.23 8.38
N ARG A 78 8.10 -5.00 9.63
CA ARG A 78 7.63 -5.77 10.79
C ARG A 78 6.12 -5.63 11.02
N TYR A 79 5.54 -4.49 10.69
CA TYR A 79 4.11 -4.25 10.89
C TYR A 79 3.23 -4.93 9.86
N GLU A 80 3.64 -4.90 8.59
CA GLU A 80 2.94 -5.55 7.48
C GLU A 80 3.28 -7.05 7.40
N GLU A 81 3.85 -7.61 8.47
CA GLU A 81 4.27 -9.01 8.58
C GLU A 81 5.16 -9.45 7.41
N PHE A 82 6.02 -8.53 6.97
CA PHE A 82 6.98 -8.71 5.89
C PHE A 82 8.39 -8.94 6.45
N GLY A 83 9.00 -10.06 6.06
CA GLY A 83 10.35 -10.47 6.48
C GLY A 83 10.48 -11.97 6.72
N GLU A 84 11.71 -12.45 6.90
CA GLU A 84 12.04 -13.87 7.16
C GLU A 84 11.46 -14.40 8.49
N GLU A 85 11.03 -13.50 9.38
CA GLU A 85 10.42 -13.81 10.67
C GLU A 85 8.95 -14.24 10.55
N PHE A 86 8.32 -14.08 9.38
CA PHE A 86 6.90 -14.36 9.15
C PHE A 86 6.71 -15.53 8.17
N PRO A 87 5.60 -16.29 8.27
CA PRO A 87 5.36 -17.44 7.42
C PRO A 87 5.30 -17.06 5.94
N GLU A 88 6.07 -17.76 5.11
CA GLU A 88 6.04 -17.60 3.66
C GLU A 88 4.81 -18.31 3.05
N PRO A 89 4.18 -17.71 2.02
CA PRO A 89 4.47 -16.39 1.48
C PRO A 89 3.97 -15.28 2.42
N ASN A 90 4.78 -14.23 2.63
CA ASN A 90 4.36 -13.05 3.38
C ASN A 90 3.05 -12.50 2.80
N GLU A 91 2.14 -12.06 3.67
CA GLU A 91 0.84 -11.52 3.27
C GLU A 91 1.01 -10.26 2.41
N PHE A 92 1.95 -9.41 2.79
CA PHE A 92 2.36 -8.23 2.04
C PHE A 92 3.81 -8.33 1.60
N ILE A 93 4.11 -7.77 0.42
CA ILE A 93 5.46 -7.60 -0.10
C ILE A 93 5.76 -6.12 -0.32
N ARG A 94 6.91 -5.65 0.17
CA ARG A 94 7.38 -4.31 -0.16
C ARG A 94 7.99 -4.29 -1.56
N SER A 95 7.42 -3.47 -2.44
CA SER A 95 7.90 -3.33 -3.82
C SER A 95 8.01 -1.86 -4.23
N LEU A 96 8.95 -1.55 -5.11
CA LEU A 96 9.14 -0.21 -5.63
C LEU A 96 8.32 -0.03 -6.90
N GLN A 97 7.19 0.68 -6.80
CA GLN A 97 6.25 0.83 -7.90
C GLN A 97 6.19 2.26 -8.43
N ALA A 98 5.81 2.38 -9.70
CA ALA A 98 5.51 3.68 -10.30
C ALA A 98 4.16 4.19 -9.81
N VAL A 99 4.15 5.39 -9.25
CA VAL A 99 2.96 6.11 -8.81
C VAL A 99 2.84 7.44 -9.54
N ARG A 100 1.62 7.88 -9.82
CA ARG A 100 1.33 9.18 -10.42
C ARG A 100 1.06 10.22 -9.34
N PHE A 101 1.90 11.23 -9.27
CA PHE A 101 1.79 12.38 -8.37
C PHE A 101 1.86 13.67 -9.17
N LYS A 102 0.84 14.54 -9.06
CA LYS A 102 0.74 15.81 -9.80
C LYS A 102 1.00 15.70 -11.32
N GLY A 103 0.61 14.58 -11.93
CA GLY A 103 0.81 14.31 -13.37
C GLY A 103 2.15 13.66 -13.73
N CYS A 104 3.11 13.61 -12.80
CA CYS A 104 4.41 12.96 -12.99
C CYS A 104 4.39 11.52 -12.47
N ALA A 105 5.18 10.64 -13.10
CA ALA A 105 5.44 9.29 -12.60
C ALA A 105 6.68 9.32 -11.68
N LEU A 106 6.51 8.87 -10.44
CA LEU A 106 7.58 8.74 -9.45
C LEU A 106 7.68 7.28 -8.99
N LYS A 107 8.85 6.84 -8.55
CA LYS A 107 9.01 5.53 -7.92
C LYS A 107 8.82 5.68 -6.40
N ALA A 108 7.95 4.87 -5.82
CA ALA A 108 7.68 4.88 -4.39
C ALA A 108 7.55 3.45 -3.87
N TRP A 109 7.99 3.24 -2.62
CA TRP A 109 7.74 1.99 -1.92
C TRP A 109 6.25 1.82 -1.66
N ILE A 110 5.74 0.62 -1.88
CA ILE A 110 4.36 0.24 -1.63
C ILE A 110 4.33 -1.19 -1.09
N TYR A 111 3.49 -1.43 -0.10
CA TYR A 111 3.20 -2.78 0.39
C TYR A 111 2.07 -3.38 -0.45
N LEU A 112 2.34 -4.43 -1.21
CA LEU A 112 1.37 -5.07 -2.09
C LEU A 112 0.91 -6.37 -1.46
N TYR A 113 -0.40 -6.62 -1.52
CA TYR A 113 -0.97 -7.89 -1.07
C TYR A 113 -0.52 -9.02 -2.01
N ASN A 114 -0.02 -10.10 -1.44
CA ASN A 114 0.67 -11.18 -2.15
C ASN A 114 -0.08 -12.53 -2.11
N TRP A 115 -1.10 -12.65 -1.26
CA TRP A 115 -1.92 -13.86 -1.18
C TRP A 115 -2.94 -13.95 -2.34
N PRO A 116 -3.45 -15.17 -2.63
CA PRO A 116 -4.39 -15.38 -3.73
C PRO A 116 -5.67 -14.55 -3.56
N THR A 117 -6.03 -13.80 -4.60
CA THR A 117 -7.18 -12.88 -4.61
C THR A 117 -8.48 -13.50 -5.12
N GLY A 118 -8.50 -14.79 -5.44
CA GLY A 118 -9.62 -15.48 -6.09
C GLY A 118 -10.96 -15.41 -5.34
N ASN A 119 -10.93 -15.22 -4.02
CA ASN A 119 -12.11 -15.12 -3.15
C ASN A 119 -12.34 -13.70 -2.58
N LEU A 120 -11.54 -12.71 -2.98
CA LEU A 120 -11.59 -11.38 -2.39
C LEU A 120 -12.53 -10.44 -3.15
N THR A 121 -13.24 -9.59 -2.41
CA THR A 121 -14.18 -8.64 -2.99
C THR A 121 -13.46 -7.34 -3.35
N VAL A 122 -13.74 -6.81 -4.54
CA VAL A 122 -13.28 -5.46 -4.91
C VAL A 122 -14.31 -4.46 -4.39
N PRO A 123 -13.94 -3.49 -3.53
CA PRO A 123 -14.88 -2.52 -2.99
C PRO A 123 -15.50 -1.71 -4.13
N GLY A 124 -16.83 -1.72 -4.22
CA GLY A 124 -17.61 -1.06 -5.28
C GLY A 124 -17.97 -1.94 -6.48
N GLN A 125 -17.46 -3.17 -6.59
CA GLN A 125 -17.99 -4.16 -7.52
C GLN A 125 -18.97 -5.08 -6.78
N ASN A 126 -20.26 -4.72 -6.82
CA ASN A 126 -21.32 -5.57 -6.30
C ASN A 126 -21.43 -6.82 -7.19
N HIS A 127 -20.74 -7.90 -6.84
CA HIS A 127 -21.00 -9.19 -7.45
C HIS A 127 -22.34 -9.69 -6.90
N SER A 128 -23.41 -9.47 -7.68
CA SER A 128 -24.66 -10.16 -7.47
C SER A 128 -24.39 -11.65 -7.61
N HIS A 129 -24.24 -12.34 -6.48
CA HIS A 129 -24.24 -13.79 -6.39
C HIS A 129 -25.49 -14.32 -7.09
N LYS A 130 -25.34 -14.94 -8.26
CA LYS A 130 -26.21 -16.04 -8.65
C LYS A 130 -25.49 -17.32 -8.30
N LEU A 131 -25.77 -17.86 -7.11
CA LEU A 131 -25.67 -19.29 -6.90
C LEU A 131 -26.70 -19.97 -7.83
N LYS A 132 -26.24 -20.94 -8.60
CA LYS A 132 -27.04 -22.09 -9.03
C LYS A 132 -26.31 -23.33 -8.55
#